data_AF-A0A7J5E9H2-F1
#
_entry.id   AF-A0A7J5E9H2-F1
#
_cell.length_a   1.000
_cell.length_b   1.000
_cell.length_c   1.000
_cell.angle_alpha   90.00
_cell.angle_beta   90.00
_cell.angle_gamma   90.00
#
_symmetry.space_group_name_H-M   'P 1'
#
loop_
_entity.id
_entity.type
_entity.pdbx_description
1 polymer ?
#
loop_
_entity_poly.entity_id
_entity_poly.type
_entity_poly.pdbx_seq_one_letter_code
_entity_poly.pdbx_strand_id
1 'polypeptide(L)'
;INTVYMFSAIALFILLIACINFINLATARSSKRANEVGVRKVLGSNKAQLVKQFLSESIMLSFIAVVIAILLVAAALPQFNALTQKELSMKYFDNLYTIPAIIIFTFFLGIAAGIYPSIMLASYKPVSVLKGKIFRNTKKSGLRRALVVFQFATSIILFIGTFVIYNQMEYMKNKNLGFDKDQVLVIKNVTDLRSQQFAFVNSIKENSKVLNASLSQGLPSYDLSANIYRKEGESSENHTLVTLMVDYNYFDTYKLQMKSGRFFSKENSTDTLGIILNESAVKKMKYDDPINAKLLFNMNDGDNSPKFTVIGVVKDFNIQSLKE
;
A
#
# COMPACT_ATOMS: atom_id res chain seq x y z
N ILE A 1 -9.11 10.54 -1.69
CA ILE A 1 -9.68 10.43 -3.05
C ILE A 1 -8.94 9.38 -3.89
N ASN A 2 -7.61 9.45 -4.02
CA ASN A 2 -6.83 8.46 -4.79
C ASN A 2 -7.02 7.00 -4.33
N THR A 3 -7.08 6.74 -3.03
CA THR A 3 -7.30 5.39 -2.49
C THR A 3 -8.67 4.82 -2.86
N VAL A 4 -9.70 5.65 -2.91
CA VAL A 4 -11.07 5.23 -3.28
C VAL A 4 -11.09 4.83 -4.76
N TYR A 5 -10.45 5.60 -5.64
CA TYR A 5 -10.34 5.23 -7.05
C TYR A 5 -9.58 3.92 -7.27
N MET A 6 -8.50 3.70 -6.51
CA MET A 6 -7.73 2.45 -6.58
C MET A 6 -8.59 1.24 -6.20
N PHE A 7 -9.32 1.31 -5.07
CA PHE A 7 -10.20 0.22 -4.66
C PHE A 7 -11.36 0.01 -5.62
N SER A 8 -11.96 1.07 -6.16
CA SER A 8 -13.02 0.97 -7.17
C SER A 8 -12.52 0.31 -8.46
N ALA A 9 -11.29 0.62 -8.91
CA ALA A 9 -10.70 -0.03 -10.08
C ALA A 9 -10.49 -1.54 -9.84
N ILE A 10 -9.98 -1.93 -8.67
CA ILE A 10 -9.80 -3.34 -8.29
C ILE A 10 -11.16 -4.05 -8.25
N ALA A 11 -12.17 -3.44 -7.62
CA ALA A 11 -13.52 -3.99 -7.56
C ALA A 11 -14.12 -4.21 -8.96
N LEU A 12 -13.92 -3.26 -9.88
CA LEU A 12 -14.36 -3.38 -11.27
C LEU A 12 -13.69 -4.57 -11.98
N PHE A 13 -12.37 -4.77 -11.81
CA PHE A 13 -11.67 -5.92 -12.40
C PHE A 13 -12.18 -7.25 -11.85
N ILE A 14 -12.37 -7.35 -10.54
CA ILE A 14 -12.92 -8.57 -9.90
C ILE A 14 -14.33 -8.86 -10.43
N LEU A 15 -15.16 -7.82 -10.59
CA LEU A 15 -16.51 -7.95 -11.12
C LEU A 15 -16.51 -8.43 -12.58
N LEU A 16 -15.62 -7.88 -13.42
CA LEU A 16 -15.45 -8.34 -14.80
C LEU A 16 -15.03 -9.81 -14.86
N ILE A 17 -14.08 -10.24 -14.02
CA ILE A 17 -13.67 -11.65 -13.89
C ILE A 17 -14.88 -12.52 -13.53
N ALA A 18 -15.71 -12.09 -12.57
CA ALA A 18 -16.90 -12.83 -12.16
C ALA A 18 -17.94 -12.96 -13.28
N CYS A 19 -18.22 -11.87 -14.01
CA CYS A 19 -19.13 -11.90 -15.17
C CYS A 19 -18.62 -12.85 -16.26
N ILE A 20 -17.33 -12.79 -16.58
CA ILE A 20 -16.73 -13.67 -17.58
C ILE A 20 -16.77 -15.14 -17.13
N ASN A 21 -16.50 -15.41 -15.86
CA ASN A 21 -16.59 -16.74 -15.30
C ASN A 21 -18.02 -17.28 -15.39
N PHE A 22 -19.02 -16.47 -15.03
CA PHE A 22 -20.43 -16.83 -15.19
C PHE A 22 -20.77 -17.16 -16.64
N ILE A 23 -20.36 -16.31 -17.59
CA ILE A 23 -20.54 -16.56 -19.03
C ILE A 23 -19.91 -17.90 -19.42
N ASN A 24 -18.66 -18.15 -19.02
CA ASN A 24 -17.93 -19.37 -19.34
C ASN A 24 -18.63 -20.62 -18.78
N LEU A 25 -19.12 -20.56 -17.56
CA LEU A 25 -19.82 -21.66 -16.88
C LEU A 25 -21.21 -21.90 -17.47
N ALA A 26 -21.98 -20.85 -17.73
CA ALA A 26 -23.30 -20.93 -18.39
C ALA A 26 -23.17 -21.50 -19.80
N THR A 27 -22.17 -21.04 -20.56
CA THR A 27 -21.83 -21.57 -21.88
C THR A 27 -21.35 -23.02 -21.81
N ALA A 28 -20.56 -23.43 -20.82
CA ALA A 28 -20.14 -24.83 -20.67
C ALA A 28 -21.33 -25.76 -20.38
N ARG A 29 -22.27 -25.32 -19.55
CA ARG A 29 -23.51 -26.07 -19.24
C ARG A 29 -24.54 -26.05 -20.37
N SER A 30 -24.34 -25.20 -21.38
CA SER A 30 -25.28 -25.06 -22.50
C SER A 30 -25.52 -26.35 -23.27
N SER A 31 -24.53 -27.25 -23.36
CA SER A 31 -24.69 -28.55 -24.04
C SER A 31 -25.76 -29.42 -23.40
N LYS A 32 -25.91 -29.37 -22.07
CA LYS A 32 -26.96 -30.12 -21.35
C LYS A 32 -28.34 -29.48 -21.55
N ARG A 33 -28.39 -28.14 -21.56
CA ARG A 33 -29.61 -27.35 -21.81
C ARG A 33 -30.02 -27.28 -23.29
N ALA A 34 -29.15 -27.69 -24.22
CA ALA A 34 -29.43 -27.63 -25.65
C ALA A 34 -30.63 -28.50 -26.03
N ASN A 35 -30.73 -29.72 -25.48
CA ASN A 35 -31.83 -30.66 -25.72
C ASN A 35 -33.18 -30.07 -25.28
N GLU A 36 -33.23 -29.48 -24.09
CA GLU A 36 -34.41 -28.79 -23.55
C GLU A 36 -34.87 -27.65 -24.47
N VAL A 37 -33.92 -26.81 -24.93
CA VAL A 37 -34.21 -25.72 -25.87
C VAL A 37 -34.68 -26.25 -27.22
N GLY A 38 -34.10 -27.35 -27.70
CA GLY A 38 -34.50 -28.03 -28.94
C GLY A 38 -35.96 -28.47 -28.88
N VAL A 39 -36.36 -29.15 -27.81
CA VAL A 39 -37.75 -29.59 -27.58
C VAL A 39 -38.69 -28.39 -27.50
N ARG A 40 -38.37 -27.34 -26.73
CA ARG A 40 -39.21 -26.13 -26.62
C ARG A 40 -39.46 -25.44 -27.95
N LYS A 41 -38.46 -25.39 -28.84
CA LYS A 41 -38.62 -24.81 -30.18
C LYS A 41 -39.51 -25.64 -31.10
N VAL A 42 -39.43 -26.96 -31.00
CA VAL A 42 -40.35 -27.87 -31.74
C VAL A 42 -41.78 -27.69 -31.24
N LEU A 43 -41.96 -27.46 -29.94
CA LEU A 43 -43.24 -27.12 -29.31
C LEU A 43 -43.70 -25.67 -29.57
N GLY A 44 -43.02 -24.92 -30.44
CA GLY A 44 -43.46 -23.58 -30.88
C GLY A 44 -42.82 -22.38 -30.17
N SER A 45 -41.87 -22.59 -29.26
CA SER A 45 -41.15 -21.46 -28.63
C SER A 45 -40.27 -20.73 -29.65
N ASN A 46 -40.46 -19.42 -29.78
CA ASN A 46 -39.62 -18.61 -30.66
C ASN A 46 -38.28 -18.23 -29.97
N LYS A 47 -37.32 -17.74 -30.77
CA LYS A 47 -35.99 -17.37 -30.26
C LYS A 47 -36.06 -16.27 -29.19
N ALA A 48 -36.95 -15.29 -29.34
CA ALA A 48 -37.06 -14.15 -28.43
C ALA A 48 -37.58 -14.56 -27.05
N GLN A 49 -38.55 -15.48 -26.99
CA GLN A 49 -39.06 -16.05 -25.74
C GLN A 49 -37.97 -16.75 -24.95
N LEU A 50 -37.13 -17.55 -25.62
CA LEU A 50 -36.00 -18.24 -24.99
C LEU A 50 -34.94 -17.26 -24.49
N VAL A 51 -34.59 -16.24 -25.28
CA VAL A 51 -33.64 -15.20 -24.83
C VAL A 51 -34.18 -14.47 -23.60
N LYS A 52 -35.47 -14.07 -23.62
CA LYS A 52 -36.10 -13.37 -22.49
C LYS A 52 -36.11 -14.24 -21.22
N GLN A 53 -36.40 -15.53 -21.36
CA GLN A 53 -36.39 -16.48 -20.24
C GLN A 53 -34.99 -16.58 -19.61
N PHE A 54 -33.95 -16.84 -20.40
CA PHE A 54 -32.58 -17.00 -19.88
C PHE A 54 -31.99 -15.69 -19.33
N LEU A 55 -32.36 -14.56 -19.93
CA LEU A 55 -31.96 -13.24 -19.43
C LEU A 55 -32.63 -12.96 -18.08
N SER A 56 -33.91 -13.28 -17.93
CA SER A 56 -34.64 -13.17 -16.67
C SER A 56 -34.05 -14.07 -15.58
N GLU A 57 -33.64 -15.30 -15.92
CA GLU A 57 -32.95 -16.22 -15.00
C GLU A 57 -31.63 -15.60 -14.51
N SER A 58 -30.85 -15.01 -15.42
CA SER A 58 -29.57 -14.37 -15.09
C SER A 58 -29.75 -13.13 -14.21
N ILE A 59 -30.73 -12.28 -14.52
CA ILE A 59 -31.06 -11.09 -13.73
C ILE A 59 -31.51 -11.49 -12.31
N MET A 60 -32.41 -12.48 -12.21
CA MET A 60 -32.89 -12.98 -10.91
C MET A 60 -31.74 -13.53 -10.06
N LEU A 61 -30.83 -14.29 -10.65
CA LEU A 61 -29.63 -14.77 -9.96
C LEU A 61 -28.72 -13.63 -9.49
N SER A 62 -28.56 -12.57 -10.27
CA SER A 62 -27.79 -11.38 -9.85
C SER A 62 -28.42 -10.69 -8.65
N PHE A 63 -29.75 -10.56 -8.61
CA PHE A 63 -30.45 -9.99 -7.44
C PHE A 63 -30.25 -10.84 -6.18
N ILE A 64 -30.37 -12.17 -6.30
CA ILE A 64 -30.10 -13.09 -5.18
C ILE A 64 -28.66 -12.94 -4.71
N ALA A 65 -27.69 -12.86 -5.63
CA ALA A 65 -26.28 -12.69 -5.29
C ALA A 65 -26.00 -11.38 -4.54
N VAL A 66 -26.68 -10.28 -4.89
CA VAL A 66 -26.53 -9.00 -4.18
C VAL A 66 -27.10 -9.06 -2.77
N VAL A 67 -28.24 -9.71 -2.56
CA VAL A 67 -28.77 -9.93 -1.21
C VAL A 67 -27.77 -10.71 -0.35
N ILE A 68 -27.20 -11.80 -0.90
CA ILE A 68 -26.17 -12.59 -0.21
C ILE A 68 -24.92 -11.75 0.07
N ALA A 69 -24.49 -10.94 -0.89
CA ALA A 69 -23.33 -10.07 -0.73
C ALA A 69 -23.54 -9.04 0.39
N ILE A 70 -24.71 -8.41 0.48
CA ILE A 70 -25.04 -7.47 1.56
C ILE A 70 -24.95 -8.16 2.92
N LEU A 71 -25.50 -9.37 3.06
CA LEU A 71 -25.43 -10.15 4.30
C LEU A 71 -23.98 -10.50 4.68
N LEU A 72 -23.17 -10.91 3.71
CA LEU A 72 -21.76 -11.24 3.94
C LEU A 72 -20.94 -10.02 4.35
N VAL A 73 -21.14 -8.87 3.69
CA VAL A 73 -20.45 -7.64 4.07
C VAL A 73 -20.91 -7.20 5.46
N ALA A 74 -22.20 -7.33 5.79
CA ALA A 74 -22.71 -6.95 7.11
C ALA A 74 -22.10 -7.80 8.23
N ALA A 75 -21.91 -9.10 7.98
CA ALA A 75 -21.25 -10.00 8.91
C ALA A 75 -19.72 -9.75 9.04
N ALA A 76 -19.05 -9.36 7.95
CA ALA A 76 -17.61 -9.13 7.94
C ALA A 76 -17.21 -7.75 8.47
N LEU A 77 -18.09 -6.74 8.37
CA LEU A 77 -17.78 -5.35 8.70
C LEU A 77 -17.33 -5.13 10.16
N PRO A 78 -17.93 -5.74 11.19
CA PRO A 78 -17.48 -5.56 12.57
C PRO A 78 -16.03 -6.00 12.77
N GLN A 79 -15.66 -7.16 12.20
CA GLN A 79 -14.30 -7.68 12.30
C GLN A 79 -13.32 -6.79 11.52
N PHE A 80 -13.72 -6.28 10.36
CA PHE A 80 -12.91 -5.35 9.59
C PHE A 80 -12.68 -4.03 10.34
N ASN A 81 -13.71 -3.50 11.00
CA ASN A 81 -13.60 -2.29 11.83
C ASN A 81 -12.66 -2.50 13.02
N ALA A 82 -12.75 -3.65 13.69
CA ALA A 82 -11.86 -3.99 14.80
C ALA A 82 -10.39 -4.08 14.37
N LEU A 83 -10.13 -4.71 13.21
CA LEU A 83 -8.76 -4.85 12.68
C LEU A 83 -8.18 -3.52 12.18
N THR A 84 -9.00 -2.67 11.57
CA THR A 84 -8.54 -1.41 10.96
C THR A 84 -8.63 -0.21 11.89
N GLN A 85 -9.24 -0.37 13.08
CA GLN A 85 -9.56 0.71 14.00
C GLN A 85 -10.34 1.84 13.30
N LYS A 86 -11.31 1.44 12.45
CA LYS A 86 -12.18 2.36 11.71
C LYS A 86 -13.63 2.12 12.10
N GLU A 87 -14.43 3.18 12.02
CA GLU A 87 -15.87 3.12 12.23
C GLU A 87 -16.59 3.19 10.88
N LEU A 88 -16.57 2.08 10.13
CA LEU A 88 -17.36 1.98 8.90
C LEU A 88 -18.76 1.45 9.25
N SER A 89 -19.78 2.16 8.80
CA SER A 89 -21.18 1.77 8.96
C SER A 89 -21.87 1.68 7.60
N MET A 90 -22.77 0.70 7.46
CA MET A 90 -23.62 0.57 6.27
C MET A 90 -24.77 1.57 6.27
N LYS A 91 -24.51 2.75 5.70
CA LYS A 91 -25.47 3.84 5.58
C LYS A 91 -26.25 3.79 4.26
N TYR A 92 -26.83 2.64 3.94
CA TYR A 92 -27.57 2.48 2.67
C TYR A 92 -28.81 3.38 2.56
N PHE A 93 -29.40 3.76 3.71
CA PHE A 93 -30.62 4.57 3.78
C PHE A 93 -30.37 6.07 3.95
N ASP A 94 -29.13 6.49 4.23
CA ASP A 94 -28.79 7.91 4.45
C ASP A 94 -28.93 8.72 3.15
N ASN A 95 -28.75 8.07 1.99
CA ASN A 95 -28.83 8.71 0.69
C ASN A 95 -29.82 7.96 -0.20
N LEU A 96 -30.87 8.67 -0.62
CA LEU A 96 -31.97 8.18 -1.45
C LEU A 96 -31.50 7.56 -2.77
N TYR A 97 -30.35 7.99 -3.31
CA TYR A 97 -29.82 7.49 -4.58
C TYR A 97 -29.13 6.12 -4.46
N THR A 98 -28.78 5.66 -3.26
CA THR A 98 -27.98 4.43 -3.06
C THR A 98 -28.71 3.17 -3.46
N ILE A 99 -29.94 2.97 -2.97
CA ILE A 99 -30.74 1.77 -3.26
C ILE A 99 -31.11 1.70 -4.75
N PRO A 100 -31.62 2.76 -5.40
CA PRO A 100 -31.85 2.77 -6.84
C PRO A 100 -30.58 2.47 -7.65
N ALA A 101 -29.42 3.03 -7.25
CA ALA A 101 -28.16 2.77 -7.93
C ALA A 101 -27.77 1.29 -7.86
N ILE A 102 -27.91 0.64 -6.70
CA ILE A 102 -27.66 -0.80 -6.54
C ILE A 102 -28.59 -1.62 -7.44
N ILE A 103 -29.90 -1.32 -7.44
CA ILE A 103 -30.89 -2.04 -8.25
C ILE A 103 -30.56 -1.92 -9.74
N ILE A 104 -30.34 -0.69 -10.21
CA ILE A 104 -30.01 -0.40 -11.61
C ILE A 104 -28.72 -1.10 -12.01
N PHE A 105 -27.68 -1.00 -11.19
CA PHE A 105 -26.39 -1.63 -11.45
C PHE A 105 -26.49 -3.17 -11.49
N THR A 106 -27.24 -3.76 -10.57
CA THR A 106 -27.50 -5.22 -10.53
C THR A 106 -28.24 -5.69 -11.77
N PHE A 107 -29.23 -4.92 -12.22
CA PHE A 107 -29.95 -5.19 -13.45
C PHE A 107 -29.03 -5.16 -14.67
N PHE A 108 -28.20 -4.12 -14.80
CA PHE A 108 -27.20 -4.04 -15.88
C PHE A 108 -26.20 -5.19 -15.84
N LEU A 109 -25.72 -5.58 -14.66
CA LEU A 109 -24.82 -6.72 -14.50
C LEU A 109 -25.47 -8.05 -14.92
N GLY A 110 -26.73 -8.27 -14.52
CA GLY A 110 -27.50 -9.45 -14.93
C GLY A 110 -27.64 -9.53 -16.45
N ILE A 111 -27.87 -8.39 -17.12
CA ILE A 111 -27.90 -8.33 -18.58
C ILE A 111 -26.53 -8.62 -19.17
N ALA A 112 -25.48 -7.94 -18.70
CA ALA A 112 -24.13 -8.08 -19.22
C ALA A 112 -23.62 -9.52 -19.12
N ALA A 113 -23.88 -10.20 -17.99
CA ALA A 113 -23.50 -11.59 -17.78
C ALA A 113 -24.41 -12.58 -18.54
N GLY A 114 -25.71 -12.27 -18.68
CA GLY A 114 -26.71 -13.18 -19.25
C GLY A 114 -26.88 -13.10 -20.76
N ILE A 115 -26.56 -11.97 -21.40
CA ILE A 115 -26.89 -11.72 -22.81
C ILE A 115 -26.20 -12.72 -23.75
N TYR A 116 -24.91 -13.00 -23.54
CA TYR A 116 -24.15 -13.90 -24.40
C TYR A 116 -24.63 -15.36 -24.29
N PRO A 117 -24.74 -15.97 -23.10
CA PRO A 117 -25.30 -17.31 -22.95
C PRO A 117 -26.73 -17.43 -23.50
N SER A 118 -27.57 -16.42 -23.27
CA SER A 118 -28.98 -16.41 -23.72
C SER A 118 -29.11 -16.45 -25.24
N ILE A 119 -28.36 -15.60 -25.95
CA ILE A 119 -28.36 -15.57 -27.42
C ILE A 119 -27.75 -16.86 -27.99
N MET A 120 -26.67 -17.35 -27.38
CA MET A 120 -26.01 -18.59 -27.80
C MET A 120 -26.98 -19.78 -27.70
N LEU A 121 -27.61 -19.99 -26.54
CA LEU A 121 -28.59 -21.07 -26.30
C LEU A 121 -29.79 -20.95 -27.23
N ALA A 122 -30.37 -19.75 -27.35
CA ALA A 122 -31.51 -19.53 -28.22
C ALA A 122 -31.16 -19.65 -29.72
N SER A 123 -29.88 -19.70 -30.11
CA SER A 123 -29.46 -19.87 -31.50
C SER A 123 -29.34 -21.33 -31.97
N TYR A 124 -29.47 -22.32 -31.08
CA TYR A 124 -29.37 -23.73 -31.46
C TYR A 124 -30.50 -24.19 -32.38
N LYS A 125 -30.17 -24.92 -33.45
CA LYS A 125 -31.16 -25.48 -34.39
C LYS A 125 -31.70 -26.81 -33.84
N PRO A 126 -33.03 -27.00 -33.73
CA PRO A 126 -33.62 -28.21 -33.16
C PRO A 126 -33.16 -29.49 -33.84
N VAL A 127 -33.09 -29.47 -35.18
CA VAL A 127 -32.66 -30.61 -36.01
C VAL A 127 -31.24 -31.07 -35.69
N SER A 128 -30.31 -30.14 -35.41
CA SER A 128 -28.93 -30.49 -35.07
C SER A 128 -28.77 -31.04 -33.64
N VAL A 129 -29.60 -30.56 -32.72
CA VAL A 129 -29.54 -30.96 -31.31
C VAL A 129 -30.14 -32.37 -31.15
N LEU A 130 -31.32 -32.61 -31.73
CA LEU A 130 -32.06 -33.87 -31.58
C LEU A 130 -31.41 -35.04 -32.34
N LYS A 131 -30.68 -34.76 -33.43
CA LYS A 131 -29.92 -35.80 -34.17
C LYS A 131 -28.58 -36.16 -33.52
N GLY A 132 -28.25 -35.63 -32.33
CA GLY A 132 -26.97 -35.89 -31.64
C GLY A 132 -25.73 -35.34 -32.36
N LYS A 133 -25.88 -34.80 -33.57
CA LYS A 133 -24.85 -34.04 -34.29
C LYS A 133 -24.74 -32.65 -33.68
N ILE A 134 -24.27 -32.58 -32.44
CA ILE A 134 -23.74 -31.35 -31.86
C ILE A 134 -22.53 -31.01 -32.74
N PHE A 135 -22.76 -30.23 -33.81
CA PHE A 135 -21.70 -29.69 -34.63
C PHE A 135 -20.74 -28.98 -33.68
N ARG A 136 -19.57 -29.58 -33.52
CA ARG A 136 -18.40 -29.02 -32.84
C ARG A 136 -17.92 -27.87 -33.73
N ASN A 137 -18.69 -26.80 -33.77
CA ASN A 137 -18.51 -25.70 -34.69
C ASN A 137 -17.32 -24.87 -34.17
N THR A 138 -16.12 -25.29 -34.56
CA THR A 138 -14.81 -24.74 -34.17
C THR A 138 -14.72 -23.23 -34.42
N LYS A 139 -15.45 -22.70 -35.42
CA LYS A 139 -15.52 -21.27 -35.75
C LYS A 139 -16.24 -20.39 -34.71
N LYS A 140 -17.09 -20.93 -33.82
CA LYS A 140 -17.80 -20.15 -32.77
C LYS A 140 -17.11 -20.11 -31.40
N SER A 141 -15.95 -20.76 -31.24
CA SER A 141 -15.24 -20.80 -29.93
C SER A 141 -14.27 -19.64 -29.68
N GLY A 142 -14.04 -18.75 -30.66
CA GLY A 142 -13.06 -17.66 -30.56
C GLY A 142 -13.37 -16.66 -29.43
N LEU A 143 -14.62 -16.20 -29.33
CA LEU A 143 -15.02 -15.26 -28.27
C LEU A 143 -14.88 -15.86 -26.87
N ARG A 144 -15.30 -17.12 -26.68
CA ARG A 144 -15.10 -17.82 -25.40
C ARG A 144 -13.61 -17.95 -25.07
N ARG A 145 -12.77 -18.33 -26.04
CA ARG A 145 -11.32 -18.41 -25.84
C ARG A 145 -10.74 -17.06 -25.44
N ALA A 146 -11.12 -15.97 -26.13
CA ALA A 146 -10.69 -14.62 -25.79
C ALA A 146 -11.12 -14.21 -24.38
N LEU A 147 -12.38 -14.46 -24.00
CA LEU A 147 -12.89 -14.18 -22.66
C LEU A 147 -12.13 -14.97 -21.58
N VAL A 148 -11.87 -16.27 -21.81
CA VAL A 148 -11.09 -17.11 -20.88
C VAL A 148 -9.66 -16.59 -20.74
N VAL A 149 -8.99 -16.26 -21.85
CA VAL A 149 -7.63 -15.71 -21.84
C VAL A 149 -7.60 -14.38 -21.07
N PHE A 150 -8.56 -13.48 -21.33
CA PHE A 150 -8.67 -12.21 -20.60
C PHE A 150 -8.87 -12.44 -19.10
N GLN A 151 -9.77 -13.35 -18.71
CA GLN A 151 -10.02 -13.70 -17.31
C GLN A 151 -8.75 -14.15 -16.59
N PHE A 152 -8.01 -15.09 -17.19
CA PHE A 152 -6.78 -15.60 -16.60
C PHE A 152 -5.68 -14.54 -16.59
N ALA A 153 -5.54 -13.74 -17.65
CA ALA A 153 -4.58 -12.64 -17.70
C ALA A 153 -4.82 -11.63 -16.58
N THR A 154 -6.06 -11.15 -16.40
CA THR A 154 -6.39 -10.22 -15.32
C THR A 154 -6.16 -10.83 -13.93
N SER A 155 -6.48 -12.12 -13.76
CA SER A 155 -6.24 -12.83 -12.49
C SER A 155 -4.75 -12.93 -12.17
N ILE A 156 -3.91 -13.23 -13.17
CA ILE A 156 -2.45 -13.29 -13.02
C ILE A 156 -1.88 -11.92 -12.68
N ILE A 157 -2.36 -10.84 -13.32
CA ILE A 157 -1.94 -9.46 -13.01
C ILE A 157 -2.24 -9.11 -11.54
N LEU A 158 -3.46 -9.41 -11.06
CA LEU A 158 -3.83 -9.16 -9.66
C LEU A 158 -3.00 -9.99 -8.68
N PHE A 159 -2.72 -11.25 -9.03
CA PHE A 159 -1.88 -12.13 -8.23
C PHE A 159 -0.44 -11.61 -8.12
N ILE A 160 0.19 -11.25 -9.26
CA ILE A 160 1.53 -10.65 -9.29
C ILE A 160 1.54 -9.34 -8.52
N GLY A 161 0.54 -8.48 -8.70
CA GLY A 161 0.45 -7.21 -7.97
C GLY A 161 0.41 -7.41 -6.45
N THR A 162 -0.39 -8.37 -5.98
CA THR A 162 -0.47 -8.73 -4.56
C THR A 162 0.87 -9.29 -4.06
N PHE A 163 1.53 -10.13 -4.85
CA PHE A 163 2.82 -10.71 -4.51
C PHE A 163 3.94 -9.66 -4.42
N VAL A 164 3.96 -8.69 -5.35
CA VAL A 164 4.88 -7.57 -5.31
C VAL A 164 4.65 -6.70 -4.08
N ILE A 165 3.39 -6.37 -3.75
CA ILE A 165 3.05 -5.61 -2.53
C ILE A 165 3.51 -6.37 -1.29
N TYR A 166 3.29 -7.68 -1.24
CA TYR A 166 3.75 -8.52 -0.15
C TYR A 166 5.28 -8.47 0.01
N ASN A 167 6.02 -8.68 -1.09
CA ASN A 167 7.48 -8.61 -1.07
C ASN A 167 8.00 -7.22 -0.67
N GLN A 168 7.35 -6.15 -1.14
CA GLN A 168 7.72 -4.78 -0.76
C GLN A 168 7.45 -4.52 0.72
N MET A 169 6.34 -5.02 1.26
CA MET A 169 6.05 -4.89 2.68
C MET A 169 7.04 -5.68 3.54
N GLU A 170 7.45 -6.88 3.10
CA GLU A 170 8.47 -7.67 3.77
C GLU A 170 9.84 -6.98 3.72
N TYR A 171 10.22 -6.44 2.56
CA TYR A 171 11.44 -5.64 2.40
C TYR A 171 11.44 -4.43 3.34
N MET A 172 10.34 -3.67 3.39
CA MET A 172 10.24 -2.51 4.28
C MET A 172 10.31 -2.87 5.76
N LYS A 173 9.83 -4.06 6.16
CA LYS A 173 9.87 -4.52 7.55
C LYS A 173 11.26 -5.01 7.98
N ASN A 174 11.95 -5.71 7.08
CA ASN A 174 13.20 -6.41 7.40
C ASN A 174 14.46 -5.67 6.95
N LYS A 175 14.34 -4.58 6.18
CA LYS A 175 15.49 -3.77 5.79
C LYS A 175 16.16 -3.21 7.03
N ASN A 176 17.43 -3.56 7.20
CA ASN A 176 18.26 -2.98 8.25
C ASN A 176 18.35 -1.48 8.04
N LEU A 177 17.83 -0.72 9.00
CA LEU A 177 17.81 0.74 8.94
C LEU A 177 19.16 1.36 9.32
N GLY A 178 20.12 0.57 9.82
CA GLY A 178 21.41 1.05 10.33
C GLY A 178 21.33 1.56 11.77
N PHE A 179 20.16 1.43 12.41
CA PHE A 179 19.92 1.74 13.82
C PHE A 179 18.87 0.79 14.41
N ASP A 180 18.91 0.60 15.72
CA ASP A 180 17.95 -0.22 16.44
C ASP A 180 16.70 0.60 16.76
N LYS A 181 15.53 0.16 16.25
CA LYS A 181 14.22 0.78 16.52
C LYS A 181 13.34 -0.07 17.41
N ASP A 182 13.78 -1.29 17.71
CA ASP A 182 12.94 -2.25 18.42
C ASP A 182 12.92 -1.87 19.89
N GLN A 183 11.72 -1.88 20.49
CA GLN A 183 11.49 -1.49 21.88
C GLN A 183 11.84 -0.02 22.23
N VAL A 184 11.96 0.87 21.22
CA VAL A 184 12.17 2.30 21.44
C VAL A 184 10.81 3.01 21.54
N LEU A 185 10.52 3.59 22.70
CA LEU A 185 9.33 4.44 22.91
C LEU A 185 9.70 5.91 22.68
N VAL A 186 9.02 6.55 21.73
CA VAL A 186 9.21 7.98 21.45
C VAL A 186 8.17 8.81 22.19
N ILE A 187 8.64 9.65 23.11
CA ILE A 187 7.82 10.67 23.77
C ILE A 187 7.99 11.98 23.00
N LYS A 188 6.89 12.48 22.42
CA LYS A 188 6.88 13.72 21.63
C LYS A 188 6.68 14.95 22.53
N ASN A 189 7.04 16.12 22.01
CA ASN A 189 6.82 17.44 22.63
C ASN A 189 7.52 17.64 24.00
N VAL A 190 8.61 16.91 24.25
CA VAL A 190 9.43 17.08 25.47
C VAL A 190 10.07 18.48 25.52
N THR A 191 10.23 19.14 24.37
CA THR A 191 10.70 20.53 24.26
C THR A 191 9.83 21.54 25.03
N ASP A 192 8.54 21.23 25.25
CA ASP A 192 7.63 22.10 26.02
C ASP A 192 8.05 22.20 27.50
N LEU A 193 8.83 21.22 28.00
CA LEU A 193 9.40 21.21 29.34
C LEU A 193 10.61 22.14 29.50
N ARG A 194 11.13 22.72 28.40
CA ARG A 194 12.27 23.66 28.37
C ARG A 194 13.46 23.13 29.18
N SER A 195 13.84 23.80 30.27
CA SER A 195 14.98 23.42 31.12
C SER A 195 14.75 22.12 31.89
N GLN A 196 13.50 21.71 32.11
CA GLN A 196 13.16 20.50 32.86
C GLN A 196 13.30 19.22 32.03
N GLN A 197 13.51 19.32 30.71
CA GLN A 197 13.66 18.17 29.82
C GLN A 197 14.78 17.20 30.27
N PHE A 198 15.89 17.73 30.79
CA PHE A 198 17.00 16.92 31.27
C PHE A 198 16.67 16.19 32.58
N ALA A 199 15.95 16.86 33.49
CA ALA A 199 15.48 16.24 34.73
C ALA A 199 14.46 15.12 34.44
N PHE A 200 13.57 15.34 33.45
CA PHE A 200 12.61 14.34 32.99
C PHE A 200 13.29 13.10 32.39
N VAL A 201 14.29 13.28 31.52
CA VAL A 201 15.04 12.14 30.97
C VAL A 201 15.77 11.38 32.08
N ASN A 202 16.34 12.09 33.06
CA ASN A 202 17.01 11.43 34.19
C ASN A 202 16.03 10.64 35.07
N SER A 203 14.83 11.16 35.35
CA SER A 203 13.83 10.41 36.15
C SER A 203 13.32 9.18 35.43
N ILE A 204 13.25 9.18 34.08
CA ILE A 204 12.95 7.99 33.30
C ILE A 204 14.03 6.92 33.49
N LYS A 205 15.31 7.31 33.55
CA LYS A 205 16.43 6.38 33.76
C LYS A 205 16.48 5.75 35.15
N GLU A 206 15.78 6.32 36.13
CA GLU A 206 15.68 5.71 37.48
C GLU A 206 14.85 4.42 37.46
N ASN A 207 14.02 4.21 36.44
CA ASN A 207 13.26 2.99 36.29
C ASN A 207 14.17 1.86 35.77
N SER A 208 14.35 0.81 36.56
CA SER A 208 15.19 -0.35 36.22
C SER A 208 14.75 -1.13 34.96
N LYS A 209 13.52 -0.88 34.45
CA LYS A 209 13.04 -1.46 33.19
C LYS A 209 13.48 -0.67 31.96
N VAL A 210 14.06 0.51 32.13
CA VAL A 210 14.55 1.36 31.04
C VAL A 210 16.05 1.14 30.88
N LEU A 211 16.46 0.59 29.73
CA LEU A 211 17.87 0.34 29.43
C LEU A 211 18.65 1.63 29.16
N ASN A 212 18.06 2.56 28.41
CA ASN A 212 18.63 3.86 28.11
C ASN A 212 17.53 4.88 27.80
N ALA A 213 17.85 6.16 27.94
CA ALA A 213 17.00 7.26 27.53
C ALA A 213 17.86 8.38 26.92
N SER A 214 17.39 8.92 25.80
CA SER A 214 18.08 9.95 25.04
C SER A 214 17.11 11.06 24.68
N LEU A 215 17.62 12.29 24.67
CA LEU A 215 16.93 13.45 24.12
C LEU A 215 17.45 13.76 22.71
N SER A 216 16.55 13.93 21.75
CA SER A 216 16.87 14.37 20.40
C SER A 216 15.80 15.30 19.85
N GLN A 217 16.19 16.21 18.95
CA GLN A 217 15.24 17.11 18.27
C GLN A 217 14.42 16.41 17.17
N GLY A 218 14.81 15.21 16.79
CA GLY A 218 14.19 14.43 15.73
C GLY A 218 14.56 12.95 15.85
N LEU A 219 13.82 12.13 15.12
CA LEU A 219 14.14 10.71 14.96
C LEU A 219 14.92 10.53 13.65
N PRO A 220 15.79 9.52 13.55
CA PRO A 220 16.16 9.04 12.23
C PRO A 220 14.85 8.69 11.49
N SER A 221 14.63 9.25 10.29
CA SER A 221 13.41 9.09 9.47
C SER A 221 12.25 10.09 9.68
N TYR A 222 12.35 11.13 10.52
CA TYR A 222 11.24 12.08 10.73
C TYR A 222 11.66 13.55 10.66
N ASP A 223 11.10 14.26 9.67
CA ASP A 223 11.06 15.73 9.50
C ASP A 223 12.31 16.47 10.00
N LEU A 224 13.45 16.18 9.36
CA LEU A 224 14.73 16.72 9.77
C LEU A 224 15.06 18.00 9.00
N SER A 225 15.59 18.99 9.73
CA SER A 225 16.02 20.25 9.12
C SER A 225 17.30 20.05 8.32
N ALA A 226 17.26 20.55 7.09
CA ALA A 226 18.42 20.67 6.24
C ALA A 226 19.12 22.00 6.53
N ASN A 227 20.38 21.94 6.93
CA ASN A 227 21.21 23.11 7.20
C ASN A 227 22.35 23.20 6.18
N ILE A 228 22.88 24.41 6.01
CA ILE A 228 23.98 24.66 5.07
C ILE A 228 25.29 24.73 5.85
N TYR A 229 26.24 23.89 5.46
CA TYR A 229 27.60 23.88 5.99
C TYR A 229 28.61 24.23 4.91
N ARG A 230 29.73 24.81 5.34
CA ARG A 230 30.90 25.09 4.51
C ARG A 230 32.15 24.56 5.22
N LYS A 231 33.18 24.21 4.45
CA LYS A 231 34.48 23.87 5.05
C LYS A 231 35.24 25.13 5.42
N GLU A 232 36.06 25.04 6.47
CA GLU A 232 37.05 26.06 6.76
C GLU A 232 38.02 26.21 5.57
N GLY A 233 38.15 27.44 5.05
CA GLY A 233 38.98 27.75 3.88
C GLY A 233 38.26 27.74 2.52
N GLU A 234 37.04 27.20 2.42
CA GLU A 234 36.24 27.24 1.18
C GLU A 234 35.24 28.39 1.22
N SER A 235 35.42 29.39 0.34
CA SER A 235 34.59 30.59 0.36
C SER A 235 33.24 30.45 -0.36
N SER A 236 33.08 29.48 -1.26
CA SER A 236 31.97 29.45 -2.24
C SER A 236 31.18 28.14 -2.34
N GLU A 237 31.66 27.02 -1.79
CA GLU A 237 30.95 25.73 -1.89
C GLU A 237 30.07 25.50 -0.65
N ASN A 238 28.75 25.66 -0.82
CA ASN A 238 27.74 25.39 0.20
C ASN A 238 27.29 23.93 0.10
N HIS A 239 27.27 23.22 1.23
CA HIS A 239 26.78 21.86 1.30
C HIS A 239 25.56 21.77 2.22
N THR A 240 24.42 21.40 1.64
CA THR A 240 23.20 21.13 2.40
C THR A 240 23.30 19.76 3.08
N LEU A 241 23.31 19.73 4.40
CA LEU A 241 23.33 18.52 5.22
C LEU A 241 22.12 18.50 6.16
N VAL A 242 21.51 17.34 6.28
CA VAL A 242 20.48 17.11 7.29
C VAL A 242 21.18 17.02 8.65
N THR A 243 20.74 17.82 9.62
CA THR A 243 21.37 17.87 10.94
C THR A 243 20.40 17.42 12.00
N LEU A 244 20.90 16.65 12.96
CA LEU A 244 20.13 16.23 14.11
C LEU A 244 20.88 16.63 15.38
N MET A 245 20.22 17.43 16.23
CA MET A 245 20.72 17.71 17.58
C MET A 245 20.32 16.56 18.50
N VAL A 246 21.31 16.00 19.18
CA VAL A 246 21.17 14.80 20.02
C VAL A 246 21.93 14.98 21.32
N ASP A 247 21.54 14.25 22.35
CA ASP A 247 22.29 14.16 23.60
C ASP A 247 23.42 13.10 23.52
N TYR A 248 24.15 12.96 24.62
CA TYR A 248 25.25 12.00 24.76
C TYR A 248 24.82 10.53 24.62
N ASN A 249 23.55 10.21 24.92
CA ASN A 249 23.07 8.83 24.99
C ASN A 249 22.47 8.35 23.67
N TYR A 250 22.34 9.22 22.68
CA TYR A 250 21.63 8.94 21.45
C TYR A 250 22.24 7.77 20.67
N PHE A 251 23.56 7.81 20.49
CA PHE A 251 24.26 6.77 19.73
C PHE A 251 24.16 5.40 20.39
N ASP A 252 24.20 5.34 21.73
CA ASP A 252 24.04 4.10 22.48
C ASP A 252 22.59 3.60 22.47
N THR A 253 21.62 4.52 22.59
CA THR A 253 20.18 4.20 22.55
C THR A 253 19.80 3.56 21.22
N TYR A 254 20.33 4.09 20.11
CA TYR A 254 20.09 3.59 18.76
C TYR A 254 21.13 2.57 18.27
N LYS A 255 22.11 2.22 19.12
CA LYS A 255 23.24 1.32 18.84
C LYS A 255 23.96 1.63 17.52
N LEU A 256 24.16 2.92 17.25
CA LEU A 256 24.86 3.40 16.06
C LEU A 256 26.33 2.99 16.12
N GLN A 257 26.88 2.57 14.98
CA GLN A 257 28.26 2.09 14.90
C GLN A 257 29.21 3.23 14.56
N MET A 258 30.19 3.49 15.44
CA MET A 258 31.32 4.38 15.16
C MET A 258 32.24 3.74 14.11
N LYS A 259 32.67 4.52 13.13
CA LYS A 259 33.67 4.13 12.14
C LYS A 259 35.05 4.70 12.48
N SER A 260 35.13 5.96 12.92
CA SER A 260 36.38 6.63 13.31
C SER A 260 36.10 7.79 14.26
N GLY A 261 37.02 8.09 15.18
CA GLY A 261 36.85 9.13 16.20
C GLY A 261 36.04 8.64 17.41
N ARG A 262 35.18 9.50 17.96
CA ARG A 262 34.45 9.22 19.21
C ARG A 262 33.04 9.79 19.21
N PHE A 263 32.20 9.29 20.13
CA PHE A 263 30.91 9.88 20.45
C PHE A 263 31.05 11.13 21.34
N PHE A 264 29.95 11.86 21.50
CA PHE A 264 29.85 12.93 22.49
C PHE A 264 30.01 12.38 23.90
N SER A 265 30.72 13.10 24.76
CA SER A 265 30.90 12.78 26.18
C SER A 265 30.58 13.98 27.06
N LYS A 266 29.90 13.73 28.17
CA LYS A 266 29.61 14.75 29.18
C LYS A 266 30.89 15.31 29.85
N GLU A 267 31.96 14.53 29.82
CA GLU A 267 33.26 14.92 30.40
C GLU A 267 34.01 15.93 29.53
N ASN A 268 33.62 16.09 28.26
CA ASN A 268 34.29 17.00 27.35
C ASN A 268 33.42 18.22 27.02
N SER A 269 33.69 19.34 27.68
CA SER A 269 32.93 20.60 27.50
C SER A 269 32.98 21.16 26.07
N THR A 270 34.01 20.80 25.29
CA THR A 270 34.16 21.24 23.89
C THR A 270 33.19 20.56 22.93
N ASP A 271 32.52 19.48 23.35
CA ASP A 271 31.56 18.73 22.53
C ASP A 271 30.30 19.54 22.17
N THR A 272 30.06 20.65 22.87
CA THR A 272 29.01 21.63 22.51
C THR A 272 29.21 22.23 21.12
N LEU A 273 30.45 22.29 20.62
CA LEU A 273 30.82 22.67 19.25
C LEU A 273 31.34 21.47 18.45
N GLY A 274 31.06 20.24 18.90
CA GLY A 274 31.39 19.01 18.17
C GLY A 274 30.31 18.65 17.16
N ILE A 275 30.72 18.04 16.05
CA ILE A 275 29.80 17.42 15.08
C ILE A 275 30.28 16.02 14.72
N ILE A 276 29.33 15.10 14.57
CA ILE A 276 29.60 13.73 14.11
C ILE A 276 28.95 13.58 12.74
N LEU A 277 29.72 13.12 11.76
CA LEU A 277 29.26 12.91 10.39
C LEU A 277 28.96 11.43 10.14
N ASN A 278 28.12 11.11 9.16
CA ASN A 278 28.06 9.76 8.60
C ASN A 278 28.97 9.64 7.36
N GLU A 279 29.16 8.42 6.87
CA GLU A 279 30.03 8.15 5.71
C GLU A 279 29.55 8.89 4.45
N SER A 280 28.24 8.99 4.26
CA SER A 280 27.63 9.72 3.15
C SER A 280 27.88 11.23 3.22
N ALA A 281 27.84 11.84 4.41
CA ALA A 281 28.18 13.24 4.60
C ALA A 281 29.68 13.48 4.35
N VAL A 282 30.57 12.62 4.85
CA VAL A 282 32.01 12.71 4.58
C VAL A 282 32.30 12.67 3.07
N LYS A 283 31.65 11.75 2.34
CA LYS A 283 31.75 11.66 0.87
C LYS A 283 31.20 12.91 0.17
N LYS A 284 30.03 13.41 0.59
CA LYS A 284 29.41 14.61 0.00
C LYS A 284 30.27 15.86 0.22
N MET A 285 30.88 15.95 1.39
CA MET A 285 31.83 17.01 1.73
C MET A 285 33.20 16.78 1.09
N LYS A 286 33.50 15.64 0.45
CA LYS A 286 34.82 15.36 -0.15
C LYS A 286 35.96 15.52 0.88
N TYR A 287 35.79 15.01 2.10
CA TYR A 287 36.87 14.92 3.09
C TYR A 287 37.64 13.60 2.93
N ASP A 288 38.96 13.67 2.92
CA ASP A 288 39.84 12.48 2.99
C ASP A 288 40.02 12.03 4.45
N ASP A 289 40.43 12.97 5.34
CA ASP A 289 40.44 12.78 6.78
C ASP A 289 39.56 13.84 7.46
N PRO A 290 38.33 13.48 7.88
CA PRO A 290 37.39 14.43 8.42
C PRO A 290 37.65 14.76 9.89
N ILE A 291 38.46 13.98 10.64
CA ILE A 291 38.60 14.19 12.09
C ILE A 291 39.36 15.49 12.37
N ASN A 292 38.88 16.28 13.33
CA ASN A 292 39.33 17.64 13.66
C ASN A 292 39.12 18.69 12.56
N ALA A 293 38.51 18.34 11.44
CA ALA A 293 38.12 19.32 10.43
C ALA A 293 37.05 20.27 10.98
N LYS A 294 37.06 21.53 10.54
CA LYS A 294 36.08 22.53 10.96
C LYS A 294 35.02 22.79 9.89
N LEU A 295 33.77 22.79 10.33
CA LEU A 295 32.58 23.10 9.55
C LEU A 295 31.96 24.42 10.03
N LEU A 296 31.75 25.31 9.10
CA LEU A 296 31.09 26.60 9.31
C LEU A 296 29.59 26.41 9.07
N PHE A 297 28.77 26.66 10.08
CA PHE A 297 27.32 26.65 9.94
C PHE A 297 26.85 27.98 9.36
N ASN A 298 26.36 27.97 8.11
CA ASN A 298 26.09 29.20 7.38
C ASN A 298 24.79 29.88 7.88
N MET A 299 24.95 30.96 8.65
CA MET A 299 23.85 31.81 9.17
C MET A 299 23.66 33.13 8.39
N ASN A 300 24.22 33.26 7.18
CA ASN A 300 24.35 34.53 6.45
C ASN A 300 25.22 35.59 7.17
N ASP A 301 25.99 35.19 8.19
CA ASP A 301 26.77 36.09 9.07
C ASP A 301 28.29 36.06 8.79
N GLY A 302 28.68 35.60 7.60
CA GLY A 302 30.09 35.55 7.17
C GLY A 302 30.99 34.73 8.11
N ASP A 303 32.14 35.30 8.46
CA ASP A 303 33.21 34.65 9.27
C ASP A 303 32.86 34.50 10.78
N ASN A 304 31.79 35.13 11.25
CA ASN A 304 31.28 34.97 12.62
C ASN A 304 30.36 33.74 12.79
N SER A 305 30.16 32.98 11.72
CA SER A 305 29.37 31.75 11.74
C SER A 305 29.94 30.73 12.76
N PRO A 306 29.11 30.05 13.56
CA PRO A 306 29.58 29.07 14.53
C PRO A 306 30.37 27.95 13.85
N LYS A 307 31.54 27.65 14.41
CA LYS A 307 32.49 26.64 13.92
C LYS A 307 32.30 25.34 14.69
N PHE A 308 31.94 24.28 13.98
CA PHE A 308 31.83 22.94 14.52
C PHE A 308 33.06 22.12 14.17
N THR A 309 33.61 21.40 15.14
CA THR A 309 34.75 20.50 14.93
C THR A 309 34.23 19.08 14.74
N VAL A 310 34.65 18.42 13.67
CA VAL A 310 34.27 17.02 13.42
C VAL A 310 35.03 16.12 14.40
N ILE A 311 34.30 15.47 15.31
CA ILE A 311 34.89 14.64 16.37
C ILE A 311 34.75 13.13 16.11
N GLY A 312 33.91 12.76 15.13
CA GLY A 312 33.64 11.36 14.82
C GLY A 312 32.93 11.16 13.50
N VAL A 313 33.03 9.94 12.99
CA VAL A 313 32.32 9.45 11.81
C VAL A 313 31.61 8.16 12.16
N VAL A 314 30.30 8.11 12.00
CA VAL A 314 29.47 6.91 12.16
C VAL A 314 29.21 6.24 10.81
N LYS A 315 28.86 4.95 10.84
CA LYS A 315 28.37 4.25 9.66
C LYS A 315 27.06 4.85 9.16
N ASP A 316 26.78 4.69 7.87
CA ASP A 316 25.53 5.16 7.29
C ASP A 316 24.30 4.45 7.90
N PHE A 317 23.29 5.24 8.18
CA PHE A 317 21.97 4.78 8.64
C PHE A 317 20.88 5.52 7.83
N ASN A 318 19.71 4.91 7.73
CA ASN A 318 18.60 5.42 6.92
C ASN A 318 17.91 6.55 7.68
N ILE A 319 18.02 7.77 7.15
CA ILE A 319 17.51 8.98 7.80
C ILE A 319 16.22 9.50 7.14
N GLN A 320 15.82 8.91 6.00
CA GLN A 320 14.56 9.18 5.30
C GLN A 320 13.65 7.96 5.35
N SER A 321 12.36 8.22 5.23
CA SER A 321 11.34 7.17 5.15
C SER A 321 11.63 6.25 3.96
N LEU A 322 11.56 4.93 4.14
CA LEU A 322 11.63 3.96 3.05
C LEU A 322 10.48 4.07 2.03
N LYS A 323 9.53 4.98 2.27
CA LYS A 323 8.42 5.31 1.38
C LYS A 323 8.83 6.32 0.30
N GLU A 324 9.89 7.09 0.52
CA GLU A 324 10.52 8.00 -0.46
C GLU A 324 11.65 7.28 -1.19
#